data_AF-A0AA42ZX90-F1
#
_entry.id   AF-A0AA42ZX90-F1
#
_cell.length_a   1.000
_cell.length_b   1.000
_cell.length_c   1.000
_cell.angle_alpha   90.00
_cell.angle_beta   90.00
_cell.angle_gamma   90.00
#
_symmetry.space_group_name_H-M   'P 1'
#
loop_
_entity.id
_entity.type
_entity.pdbx_description
1 polymer ?
#
loop_
_entity_poly.entity_id
_entity_poly.type
_entity_poly.pdbx_seq_one_letter_code
_entity_poly.pdbx_strand_id
1 'polypeptide(L)'
;MFDVGFAEILLLSLVGLMVLGPERLPRVARTLGGLARKARSSWLNLKRSIEAEMRAEELKEPLKHFENEIKSTVDEVKSGVDSIKDFDPLKPDSATKPGETKDGS
;
A
#
# COMPACT_ATOMS: atom_id res chain seq x y z
N MET A 1 -0.11 11.09 1.58
CA MET A 1 -1.54 11.21 1.27
C MET A 1 -1.99 9.86 0.74
N PHE A 2 -2.44 9.00 1.65
CA PHE A 2 -3.17 7.78 1.33
C PHE A 2 -4.63 8.08 1.62
N ASP A 3 -5.21 8.97 0.80
CA ASP A 3 -6.66 9.20 0.82
C ASP A 3 -7.28 8.06 0.01
N VAL A 4 -7.23 6.85 0.57
CA VAL A 4 -7.85 5.68 -0.04
C VAL A 4 -9.32 5.77 0.33
N GLY A 5 -10.10 6.37 -0.55
CA GLY A 5 -11.53 6.48 -0.39
C GLY A 5 -12.22 5.12 -0.50
N PHE A 6 -13.49 5.07 -0.11
CA PHE A 6 -14.33 3.89 -0.34
C PHE A 6 -14.35 3.50 -1.83
N ALA A 7 -14.28 4.49 -2.72
CA ALA A 7 -14.19 4.30 -4.16
C ALA A 7 -12.89 3.58 -4.59
N GLU A 8 -11.71 4.01 -4.10
CA GLU A 8 -10.46 3.29 -4.39
C GLU A 8 -10.48 1.85 -3.88
N ILE A 9 -10.99 1.59 -2.67
CA ILE A 9 -11.10 0.22 -2.14
C ILE A 9 -11.97 -0.64 -3.05
N LEU A 10 -13.10 -0.11 -3.52
CA LEU A 10 -13.99 -0.83 -4.45
C LEU A 10 -13.29 -1.11 -5.78
N LEU A 11 -12.61 -0.12 -6.35
CA LEU A 11 -11.90 -0.27 -7.63
C LEU A 11 -10.77 -1.30 -7.53
N LEU A 12 -9.94 -1.22 -6.48
CA LEU A 12 -8.89 -2.19 -6.21
C LEU A 12 -9.45 -3.59 -5.96
N SER A 13 -10.58 -3.70 -5.26
CA SER A 13 -11.27 -4.98 -5.07
C SER A 13 -11.72 -5.55 -6.41
N LEU A 14 -12.30 -4.73 -7.29
CA LEU A 14 -12.74 -5.16 -8.62
C LEU A 14 -11.56 -5.66 -9.47
N VAL A 15 -10.46 -4.89 -9.52
CA VAL A 15 -9.24 -5.26 -10.24
C VAL A 15 -8.64 -6.53 -9.67
N GLY A 16 -8.55 -6.65 -8.34
CA GLY A 16 -8.06 -7.84 -7.66
C GLY A 16 -8.90 -9.08 -7.96
N LEU A 17 -10.23 -8.93 -7.98
CA LEU A 17 -11.15 -10.01 -8.37
C LEU A 17 -10.98 -10.38 -9.84
N MET A 18 -10.66 -9.43 -10.73
CA MET A 18 -10.47 -9.72 -12.14
C MET A 18 -9.16 -10.45 -12.43
N VAL A 19 -8.05 -9.96 -11.85
CA VAL A 19 -6.71 -10.51 -12.08
C VAL A 19 -6.53 -11.86 -11.41
N LEU A 20 -6.89 -11.94 -10.12
CA LEU A 20 -6.67 -13.14 -9.32
C LEU A 20 -7.88 -14.08 -9.40
N GLY A 21 -9.07 -13.56 -9.62
CA GLY A 21 -10.32 -14.32 -9.58
C GLY A 21 -11.00 -14.27 -8.21
N PRO A 22 -12.34 -14.23 -8.16
CA PRO A 22 -13.11 -14.14 -6.91
C PRO A 22 -12.91 -15.31 -5.96
N GLU A 23 -12.60 -16.50 -6.48
CA GLU A 23 -12.39 -17.70 -5.66
C GLU A 23 -10.98 -17.78 -5.07
N ARG A 24 -10.01 -17.09 -5.68
CA ARG A 24 -8.59 -17.21 -5.32
C ARG A 24 -8.15 -16.15 -4.30
N LEU A 25 -8.69 -14.95 -4.39
CA LEU A 25 -8.48 -13.85 -3.44
C LEU A 25 -8.74 -14.25 -1.96
N PRO A 26 -9.88 -14.87 -1.60
CA PRO A 26 -10.13 -15.32 -0.23
C PRO A 26 -9.17 -16.43 0.21
N ARG A 27 -8.70 -17.26 -0.72
CA ARG A 27 -7.73 -18.33 -0.42
C ARG A 27 -6.36 -17.75 -0.07
N VAL A 28 -5.89 -16.76 -0.84
CA VAL A 28 -4.64 -16.04 -0.55
C VAL A 28 -4.73 -15.28 0.78
N ALA A 29 -5.85 -14.58 1.02
CA ALA A 29 -6.07 -13.87 2.28
C ALA A 29 -6.04 -14.82 3.49
N ARG A 30 -6.62 -16.03 3.38
CA ARG A 30 -6.57 -17.05 4.44
C ARG A 30 -5.15 -17.59 4.67
N THR A 31 -4.38 -17.80 3.60
CA THR A 31 -2.99 -18.25 3.72
C THR A 31 -2.12 -17.19 4.39
N LEU A 32 -2.17 -15.95 3.89
CA LEU A 32 -1.43 -14.83 4.47
C LEU A 32 -1.88 -14.55 5.91
N GLY A 33 -3.20 -14.58 6.16
CA GLY A 33 -3.76 -14.42 7.50
C GLY A 33 -3.32 -15.52 8.47
N GLY A 34 -3.22 -16.76 8.00
CA GLY A 34 -2.68 -17.88 8.78
C GLY A 34 -1.21 -17.68 9.15
N LEU A 35 -0.38 -17.21 8.20
CA LEU A 35 1.03 -16.89 8.43
C LEU A 35 1.19 -15.71 9.40
N ALA A 36 0.48 -14.61 9.16
CA ALA A 36 0.47 -13.45 10.03
C ALA A 36 0.00 -13.78 11.45
N ARG A 37 -0.99 -14.67 11.59
CA ARG A 37 -1.47 -15.15 12.90
C ARG A 37 -0.39 -15.94 13.65
N LYS A 38 0.33 -16.81 12.96
CA LYS A 38 1.45 -17.56 13.54
C LYS A 38 2.58 -16.61 13.96
N ALA A 39 2.96 -15.67 13.10
CA ALA A 39 3.96 -14.65 13.41
C ALA A 39 3.55 -13.82 14.64
N ARG A 40 2.30 -13.34 14.68
CA ARG A 40 1.75 -12.61 15.83
C ARG A 40 1.80 -13.42 17.12
N SER A 41 1.53 -14.72 17.06
CA SER A 41 1.62 -15.61 18.22
C SER A 41 3.06 -15.71 18.75
N SER A 42 4.05 -15.82 17.86
CA SER A 42 5.47 -15.84 18.25
C SER A 42 5.88 -14.55 18.95
N TRP A 43 5.47 -13.40 18.41
CA TRP A 43 5.72 -12.09 19.03
C TRP A 43 5.06 -11.94 20.40
N LEU A 44 3.82 -12.47 20.57
CA LEU A 44 3.15 -12.47 21.86
C LEU A 44 3.89 -13.32 22.89
N ASN A 45 4.44 -14.46 22.48
CA ASN A 45 5.19 -15.36 23.35
C ASN A 45 6.52 -14.74 23.78
N LEU A 46 7.24 -14.10 22.84
CA LEU A 46 8.46 -13.35 23.13
C LEU A 46 8.19 -12.20 24.09
N LYS A 47 7.11 -11.43 23.87
CA LYS A 47 6.72 -10.35 24.79
C LYS A 47 6.48 -10.88 26.21
N ARG A 48 5.80 -12.03 26.34
CA ARG A 48 5.53 -12.67 27.63
C ARG A 48 6.80 -13.18 28.32
N SER A 49 7.77 -13.72 27.58
CA SER A 49 9.05 -14.14 28.17
C SER A 49 9.90 -12.93 28.60
N ILE A 50 9.93 -11.87 27.80
CA ILE A 50 10.60 -10.61 28.12
C ILE A 50 10.03 -9.96 29.38
N GLU A 51 8.69 -9.91 29.49
CA GLU A 51 7.97 -9.31 30.63
C GLU A 51 8.13 -10.16 31.91
N ALA A 52 8.40 -11.46 31.76
CA ALA A 52 8.69 -12.36 32.86
C ALA A 52 10.16 -12.32 33.32
N GLU A 53 11.12 -11.88 32.49
CA GLU A 53 12.55 -12.08 32.74
C GLU A 53 13.31 -10.83 33.21
N MET A 54 13.19 -9.62 32.62
CA MET A 54 13.73 -8.36 33.20
C MET A 54 13.56 -7.11 32.30
N ARG A 55 13.29 -5.97 32.95
CA ARG A 55 13.42 -4.53 32.57
C ARG A 55 13.34 -4.13 31.07
N ALA A 56 12.33 -3.30 30.77
CA ALA A 56 12.02 -2.65 29.50
C ALA A 56 13.08 -1.69 28.89
N GLU A 57 14.33 -1.71 29.37
CA GLU A 57 15.39 -0.80 28.92
C GLU A 57 16.17 -1.35 27.70
N GLU A 58 16.43 -2.65 27.59
CA GLU A 58 17.31 -3.21 26.54
C GLU A 58 16.63 -3.38 25.17
N LEU A 59 15.30 -3.31 25.12
CA LEU A 59 14.51 -3.45 23.88
C LEU A 59 14.12 -2.11 23.23
N LYS A 60 14.32 -0.98 23.92
CA LYS A 60 14.02 0.34 23.37
C LYS A 60 14.95 0.74 22.23
N GLU A 61 16.21 0.34 22.31
CA GLU A 61 17.21 0.66 21.29
C GLU A 61 16.93 -0.07 19.97
N PRO A 62 16.76 -1.41 19.94
CA PRO A 62 16.45 -2.14 18.71
C PRO A 62 15.12 -1.72 18.07
N LEU A 63 14.10 -1.44 18.89
CA LEU A 63 12.80 -0.98 18.40
C LEU A 63 12.89 0.42 17.77
N LYS A 64 13.64 1.35 18.37
CA LYS A 64 13.88 2.68 17.77
C LYS A 64 14.61 2.59 16.44
N HIS A 65 15.62 1.72 16.34
CA HIS A 65 16.34 1.52 15.08
C HIS A 65 15.42 0.98 13.99
N PHE A 66 14.59 -0.02 14.32
CA PHE A 66 13.62 -0.58 13.39
C PHE A 66 12.52 0.41 12.99
N GLU A 67 12.01 1.22 13.92
CA GLU A 67 11.04 2.29 13.59
C GLU A 67 11.62 3.34 12.64
N ASN A 68 12.89 3.73 12.83
CA ASN A 68 13.57 4.69 11.96
C ASN A 68 13.81 4.10 10.57
N GLU A 69 14.21 2.83 10.49
CA GLU A 69 14.42 2.13 9.22
C GLU A 69 13.10 2.00 8.43
N ILE A 70 12.02 1.56 9.07
CA ILE A 70 10.69 1.50 8.45
C ILE A 70 10.23 2.87 7.97
N LYS A 71 10.40 3.93 8.76
CA LYS A 71 10.04 5.30 8.34
C LYS A 71 10.77 5.70 7.07
N SER A 72 12.08 5.45 7.01
CA SER A 72 12.89 5.80 5.85
C SER A 72 12.42 5.08 4.57
N THR A 73 12.11 3.78 4.68
CA THR A 73 11.58 3.00 3.55
C THR A 73 10.20 3.47 3.13
N VAL A 74 9.33 3.81 4.09
CA VAL A 74 7.97 4.32 3.79
C VAL A 74 8.03 5.68 3.09
N ASP A 75 8.95 6.56 3.50
CA ASP A 75 9.14 7.86 2.85
C ASP A 75 9.68 7.70 1.41
N GLU A 76 10.62 6.77 1.19
CA GLU A 76 11.15 6.47 -0.15
C GLU A 76 10.07 5.88 -1.09
N VAL A 77 9.25 4.94 -0.58
CA VAL A 77 8.10 4.39 -1.32
C VAL A 77 7.08 5.48 -1.65
N LYS A 78 6.82 6.40 -0.71
CA LYS A 78 5.89 7.51 -0.91
C LYS A 78 6.39 8.46 -2.00
N SER A 79 7.69 8.77 -2.03
CA SER A 79 8.31 9.56 -3.10
C SER A 79 8.24 8.87 -4.47
N GLY A 80 8.44 7.55 -4.51
CA GLY A 80 8.28 6.75 -5.73
C GLY A 80 6.83 6.72 -6.23
N VAL A 81 5.86 6.60 -5.31
CA VAL A 81 4.43 6.61 -5.62
C VAL A 81 3.96 7.98 -6.12
N ASP A 82 4.43 9.08 -5.51
CA ASP A 82 4.08 10.43 -5.96
C ASP A 82 4.65 10.71 -7.37
N SER A 83 5.82 10.17 -7.71
CA SER A 83 6.40 10.26 -9.06
C SER A 83 5.62 9.49 -10.13
N ILE A 84 4.87 8.45 -9.75
CA ILE A 84 4.03 7.65 -10.65
C ILE A 84 2.66 8.30 -10.86
N LYS A 85 2.14 9.03 -9.87
CA LYS A 85 0.86 9.77 -10.01
C LYS A 85 0.91 10.88 -11.07
N ASP A 86 2.10 11.43 -11.34
CA ASP A 86 2.30 12.44 -12.39
C ASP A 86 2.25 11.85 -13.82
N PHE A 87 2.33 10.52 -13.97
CA PHE A 87 2.02 9.83 -15.21
C PHE A 87 0.54 9.44 -15.23
N ASP A 88 -0.31 10.38 -15.64
CA ASP A 88 -1.72 10.13 -15.99
C ASP A 88 -1.85 9.87 -17.50
N PRO A 89 -1.90 8.60 -17.97
CA PRO A 89 -2.07 8.27 -19.39
C PRO A 89 -3.51 8.43 -19.90
N LEU A 90 -4.44 8.98 -19.11
CA LEU A 90 -5.84 9.20 -19.51
C LEU A 90 -6.17 10.68 -19.74
N LYS A 91 -5.27 11.40 -20.41
CA LYS A 91 -5.66 12.62 -21.12
C LYS A 91 -6.11 12.18 -22.52
N PRO A 92 -7.42 12.01 -22.78
CA PRO A 92 -7.88 11.68 -24.12
C PRO A 92 -7.51 12.86 -25.02
N ASP A 93 -6.66 12.59 -26.00
CA ASP A 93 -6.47 13.42 -27.19
C ASP A 93 -7.83 13.59 -27.87
N SER A 94 -8.58 14.62 -27.48
CA SER A 94 -9.65 15.16 -28.29
C SER A 94 -9.02 16.02 -29.39
N ALA A 95 -8.34 15.35 -30.33
CA ALA A 95 -8.19 15.85 -31.67
C ALA A 95 -9.44 15.46 -32.48
N THR A 96 -9.96 16.43 -33.21
CA THR A 96 -10.96 16.36 -34.31
C THR A 96 -12.21 17.18 -34.05
N LYS A 97 -12.17 18.45 -34.48
CA LYS A 97 -13.22 18.97 -35.35
C LYS A 97 -12.57 19.61 -36.60
N PRO A 98 -12.95 19.21 -37.82
CA PRO A 98 -12.40 19.74 -39.06
C PRO A 98 -13.01 21.12 -39.39
N GLY A 99 -12.15 22.06 -39.80
CA GLY A 99 -12.39 23.17 -40.73
C GLY A 99 -13.60 24.08 -40.53
N GLU A 100 -13.36 25.37 -40.28
CA GLU A 100 -14.03 26.40 -41.07
C GLU A 100 -13.18 27.68 -41.17
N THR A 101 -13.07 28.15 -42.41
CA THR A 101 -12.37 29.32 -42.94
C THR A 101 -13.04 30.65 -42.54
N LYS A 102 -12.24 31.72 -42.39
CA LYS A 102 -12.43 33.08 -42.96
C LYS A 102 -11.48 34.03 -42.24
N ASP A 103 -10.45 34.55 -42.89
CA ASP A 103 -10.45 35.65 -43.88
C ASP A 103 -10.83 37.00 -43.27
N GLY A 104 -9.90 37.96 -43.43
CA GLY A 104 -10.08 39.41 -43.27
C GLY A 104 -10.36 39.94 -41.87
N SER A 105 -9.38 40.62 -41.26
CA SER A 105 -9.23 42.08 -41.41
C SER A 105 -8.05 42.62 -40.61
#